data_AF-A0A497E0X0-F1
#
_entry.id   AF-A0A497E0X0-F1
#
_cell.length_a   1.000
_cell.length_b   1.000
_cell.length_c   1.000
_cell.angle_alpha   90.00
_cell.angle_beta   90.00
_cell.angle_gamma   90.00
#
_symmetry.space_group_name_H-M   'P 1'
#
loop_
_entity.id
_entity.type
_entity.pdbx_description
1 polymer ?
#
loop_
_entity_poly.entity_id
_entity_poly.type
_entity_poly.pdbx_seq_one_letter_code
_entity_poly.pdbx_strand_id
1 'polypeptide(L)'
;GIITRNNCLCVSCKSCAVACPFGTIYMEILPFLTFQCDLCKGRLKEGEEPLCVKTSKGAIKYGEFKEERSKNIFRVGEIVVKVTPWKRELTVEEGK
;
A
#
# COMPACT_ATOMS: atom_id res chain seq x y z
N GLY A 1 -34.23 6.38 1.56
CA GLY A 1 -33.05 6.17 2.44
C GLY A 1 -31.93 7.09 2.01
N ILE A 2 -31.00 7.41 2.92
CA ILE A 2 -29.83 8.25 2.61
C ILE A 2 -28.75 7.37 1.98
N ILE A 3 -28.24 7.77 0.81
CA ILE A 3 -27.12 7.06 0.14
C ILE A 3 -25.81 7.72 0.57
N THR A 4 -24.87 6.92 1.06
CA THR A 4 -23.54 7.39 1.48
C THR A 4 -22.44 6.65 0.74
N ARG A 5 -21.36 7.37 0.41
CA ARG A 5 -20.17 6.77 -0.20
C ARG A 5 -19.29 6.15 0.88
N ASN A 6 -18.90 4.90 0.70
CA ASN A 6 -17.87 4.27 1.53
C ASN A 6 -16.47 4.62 0.99
N ASN A 7 -15.74 5.46 1.71
CA ASN A 7 -14.42 5.93 1.31
C ASN A 7 -13.34 4.85 1.35
N CYS A 8 -13.47 3.86 2.24
CA CYS A 8 -12.47 2.79 2.38
C CYS A 8 -12.56 1.73 1.27
N LEU A 9 -13.71 1.64 0.59
CA LEU A 9 -13.92 0.71 -0.53
C LEU A 9 -13.77 1.39 -1.89
N CYS A 10 -13.65 2.72 -1.92
CA CYS A 10 -13.63 3.44 -3.18
C CYS A 10 -12.24 3.38 -3.84
N VAL A 11 -12.19 2.79 -5.04
CA VAL A 11 -10.98 2.71 -5.87
C VAL A 11 -10.85 3.87 -6.86
N SER A 12 -11.69 4.90 -6.74
CA SER A 12 -11.75 6.03 -7.68
C SER A 12 -11.91 5.64 -9.16
N CYS A 13 -12.74 4.63 -9.43
CA CYS A 13 -13.09 4.23 -10.81
C CYS A 13 -14.02 5.23 -11.52
N LYS A 14 -14.56 6.22 -10.79
CA LYS A 14 -15.46 7.29 -11.29
C LYS A 14 -16.78 6.83 -11.91
N SER A 15 -17.10 5.53 -11.85
CA SER A 15 -18.36 5.00 -12.40
C SER A 15 -19.61 5.61 -11.77
N CYS A 16 -19.55 5.96 -10.48
CA CYS A 16 -20.65 6.62 -9.78
C CYS A 16 -20.97 8.02 -10.34
N ALA A 17 -19.96 8.77 -10.80
CA ALA A 17 -20.16 10.06 -11.41
C ALA A 17 -20.84 9.94 -12.78
N VAL A 18 -20.40 8.98 -13.59
CA VAL A 18 -20.98 8.69 -14.91
C VAL A 18 -22.42 8.16 -14.79
N ALA A 19 -22.69 7.32 -13.78
CA ALA A 19 -24.01 6.73 -13.59
C ALA A 19 -25.05 7.69 -12.99
N CYS A 20 -24.62 8.83 -12.42
CA CYS A 20 -25.52 9.77 -11.77
C CYS A 20 -26.33 10.56 -12.82
N PRO A 21 -27.66 10.38 -12.92
CA PRO A 21 -28.48 11.09 -13.91
C PRO A 21 -28.60 12.59 -13.61
N PHE A 22 -28.33 13.00 -12.37
CA PHE A 22 -28.44 14.38 -11.91
C PHE A 22 -27.11 15.15 -12.02
N GLY A 23 -26.00 14.48 -12.32
CA GLY A 23 -24.68 15.12 -12.40
C GLY A 23 -24.19 15.72 -11.08
N THR A 24 -24.68 15.25 -9.93
CA THR A 24 -24.34 15.83 -8.61
C THR A 24 -22.99 15.37 -8.06
N ILE A 25 -22.34 14.42 -8.73
CA ILE A 25 -21.04 13.88 -8.35
C ILE A 25 -19.99 14.41 -9.33
N TYR A 26 -19.31 15.49 -8.97
CA TYR A 26 -18.26 16.09 -9.80
C TYR A 26 -16.96 15.26 -9.71
N MET A 27 -16.34 15.01 -10.86
CA MET A 27 -15.13 14.16 -10.93
C MET A 27 -13.90 14.87 -10.37
N GLU A 28 -13.86 16.19 -10.46
CA GLU A 28 -12.76 17.05 -10.02
C GLU A 28 -12.64 17.09 -8.50
N ILE A 29 -13.75 16.90 -7.79
CA ILE A 29 -13.80 16.95 -6.33
C ILE A 29 -13.85 15.55 -5.69
N LEU A 30 -13.89 14.48 -6.50
CA LEU A 30 -13.91 13.11 -6.00
C LEU A 30 -12.54 12.75 -5.44
N PRO A 31 -12.38 12.60 -4.11
CA PRO A 31 -11.08 12.32 -3.54
C PRO A 31 -10.68 10.88 -3.85
N PHE A 32 -9.49 10.73 -4.43
CA PHE A 32 -8.79 9.45 -4.43
C PHE A 32 -7.95 9.36 -3.17
N LEU A 33 -8.52 8.73 -2.14
CA LEU A 33 -7.84 8.52 -0.88
C LEU A 33 -6.82 7.40 -1.04
N THR A 34 -5.56 7.78 -1.24
CA THR A 34 -4.43 6.86 -1.18
C THR A 34 -3.79 6.96 0.19
N PHE A 35 -3.73 5.85 0.91
CA PHE A 35 -3.00 5.75 2.17
C PHE A 35 -1.63 5.16 1.89
N GLN A 36 -0.58 5.98 2.03
CA GLN A 36 0.80 5.53 1.99
C GLN A 36 1.34 5.48 3.42
N CYS A 37 2.28 4.56 3.69
CA CYS A 37 2.94 4.49 4.98
C CYS A 37 3.76 5.77 5.20
N ASP A 38 3.48 6.47 6.30
CA ASP A 38 4.16 7.71 6.69
C ASP A 38 5.29 7.46 7.71
N LEU A 39 5.72 6.20 7.88
CA LEU A 39 6.76 5.80 8.83
C LEU A 39 6.49 6.27 10.28
N CYS A 40 5.21 6.31 10.71
CA CYS A 40 4.83 6.78 12.04
C CYS A 40 5.27 8.23 12.32
N LYS A 41 5.26 9.09 11.30
CA LYS A 41 5.58 10.52 11.43
C LYS A 41 4.74 11.17 12.53
N GLY A 42 5.38 11.96 13.39
CA GLY A 42 4.75 12.61 14.54
C GLY A 42 4.48 11.72 15.75
N ARG A 43 4.72 10.40 15.65
CA ARG A 43 4.67 9.46 16.79
C ARG A 43 6.04 9.03 17.28
N LEU A 44 7.06 9.08 16.42
CA LEU A 44 8.43 8.69 16.75
C LEU A 44 9.19 9.81 17.45
N LYS A 45 9.94 9.43 18.49
CA LYS A 45 11.05 10.23 19.04
C LYS A 45 12.35 9.85 18.34
N GLU A 46 13.38 10.68 18.51
CA GLU A 46 14.70 10.42 17.93
C GLU A 46 15.25 9.05 18.36
N GLY A 47 15.62 8.21 17.39
CA GLY A 47 16.10 6.85 17.64
C GLY A 47 15.02 5.79 17.93
N GLU A 48 13.73 6.13 17.92
CA GLU A 48 12.67 5.14 18.09
C GLU A 48 12.29 4.43 16.78
N GLU A 49 11.97 3.14 16.89
CA GLU A 49 11.45 2.35 15.78
C GLU A 49 9.93 2.49 15.61
N PRO A 50 9.39 2.37 14.37
CA PRO A 50 7.96 2.33 14.09
C PRO A 50 7.18 1.33 14.94
N LEU A 51 5.93 1.69 15.27
CA LEU A 51 5.08 0.83 16.11
C LEU A 51 4.88 -0.57 15.52
N CYS A 52 4.71 -0.66 14.19
CA CYS A 52 4.57 -1.94 13.51
C CYS A 52 5.77 -2.86 13.75
N VAL A 53 6.99 -2.32 13.79
CA VAL A 53 8.24 -3.05 14.05
C VAL A 53 8.26 -3.55 15.49
N LYS A 54 7.94 -2.68 16.45
CA LYS A 54 7.86 -3.03 17.88
C LYS A 54 6.84 -4.15 18.13
N THR A 55 5.70 -4.14 17.44
CA THR A 55 4.63 -5.12 17.67
C THR A 55 4.80 -6.42 16.87
N SER A 56 5.58 -6.43 15.79
CA SER A 56 5.61 -7.57 14.85
C SER A 56 6.36 -8.80 15.37
N LYS A 57 6.86 -8.79 16.62
CA LYS A 57 7.64 -9.91 17.20
C LYS A 57 8.75 -10.42 16.28
N GLY A 58 9.47 -9.50 15.61
CA GLY A 58 10.60 -9.81 14.72
C GLY A 58 10.27 -10.10 13.25
N ALA A 59 8.99 -10.05 12.83
CA ALA A 59 8.62 -10.20 11.42
C ALA A 59 9.03 -9.01 10.52
N ILE A 60 9.06 -7.80 11.07
CA ILE A 60 9.47 -6.57 10.39
C ILE A 60 10.81 -6.13 11.00
N LYS A 61 11.74 -5.67 10.14
CA LYS A 61 13.03 -5.11 10.57
C LYS A 61 13.11 -3.64 10.16
N TYR A 62 13.69 -2.81 11.03
CA TYR A 62 13.90 -1.39 10.80
C TYR A 62 15.40 -1.07 10.80
N GLY A 63 15.83 -0.15 9.95
CA GLY A 63 17.24 0.18 9.77
C GLY A 63 17.58 0.55 8.33
N GLU A 64 18.86 0.65 8.04
CA GLU A 64 19.35 0.94 6.70
C GLU A 64 19.43 -0.34 5.87
N PHE A 65 18.70 -0.39 4.76
CA PHE A 65 18.73 -1.48 3.81
C PHE A 65 19.11 -0.96 2.43
N LYS A 66 19.97 -1.70 1.72
CA LYS A 66 20.30 -1.42 0.32
C LYS A 66 19.35 -2.20 -0.58
N GLU A 67 19.00 -1.60 -1.72
CA GLU A 67 18.22 -2.27 -2.75
C GLU A 67 19.06 -3.43 -3.33
N GLU A 68 18.48 -4.63 -3.35
CA GLU A 68 19.15 -5.83 -3.86
C GLU A 68 18.13 -6.71 -4.56
N ARG A 69 18.00 -6.52 -5.89
CA ARG A 69 17.04 -7.24 -6.73
C ARG A 69 17.22 -8.76 -6.66
N SER A 70 18.46 -9.24 -6.57
CA SER A 70 18.78 -10.67 -6.45
C SER A 70 18.19 -11.34 -5.21
N LYS A 71 17.96 -10.57 -4.14
CA LYS A 71 17.32 -11.07 -2.89
C LYS A 71 15.86 -10.64 -2.76
N ASN A 72 15.26 -10.13 -3.85
CA ASN A 72 13.92 -9.56 -3.92
C ASN A 72 13.70 -8.39 -2.94
N ILE A 73 14.72 -7.55 -2.76
CA ILE A 73 14.66 -6.36 -1.93
C ILE A 73 14.46 -5.15 -2.83
N PHE A 74 13.29 -4.52 -2.74
CA PHE A 74 12.88 -3.39 -3.59
C PHE A 74 12.63 -2.15 -2.75
N ARG A 75 12.99 -0.98 -3.29
CA ARG A 75 12.69 0.31 -2.67
C ARG A 75 11.33 0.82 -3.14
N VAL A 76 10.45 1.16 -2.20
CA VAL A 76 9.13 1.77 -2.45
C VAL A 76 9.10 3.09 -1.69
N GLY A 77 9.43 4.19 -2.37
CA GLY A 77 9.59 5.50 -1.73
C GLY A 77 10.73 5.51 -0.71
N GLU A 78 10.42 5.79 0.55
CA GLU A 78 11.37 5.81 1.67
C GLU A 78 11.55 4.45 2.37
N ILE A 79 10.70 3.47 2.05
CA ILE A 79 10.76 2.13 2.64
C ILE A 79 11.39 1.11 1.71
N VAL A 80 12.01 0.10 2.31
CA VAL A 80 12.56 -1.05 1.59
C VAL A 80 11.74 -2.28 1.96
N VAL A 81 11.18 -2.94 0.95
CA VAL A 81 10.34 -4.12 1.12
C VAL A 81 11.05 -5.34 0.54
N LYS A 82 11.17 -6.38 1.37
CA LYS A 82 11.52 -7.71 0.88
C LYS A 82 10.24 -8.37 0.39
N VAL A 83 10.12 -8.53 -0.92
CA VAL A 83 8.96 -9.16 -1.53
C VAL A 83 9.29 -10.63 -1.75
N THR A 84 8.46 -11.55 -1.27
CA THR A 84 8.49 -12.90 -1.82
C THR A 84 7.60 -12.87 -3.05
N PRO A 85 8.15 -12.93 -4.28
CA PRO A 85 7.30 -12.96 -5.47
C PRO A 85 6.38 -14.17 -5.32
N TRP A 86 5.08 -13.92 -5.40
CA TRP A 86 4.10 -15.00 -5.43
C TRP A 86 4.19 -15.67 -6.79
N LYS A 87 5.11 -16.62 -6.94
CA LYS A 87 5.05 -17.60 -8.02
C LYS A 87 3.87 -18.50 -7.70
N ARG A 88 2.69 -18.15 -8.23
CA ARG A 88 1.66 -19.16 -8.48
C ARG A 88 2.35 -20.26 -9.28
N GLU A 89 2.39 -21.46 -8.74
CA GLU A 89 2.93 -22.64 -9.39
C GLU A 89 2.35 -22.74 -10.80
N LEU A 90 3.11 -22.27 -11.79
CA LEU A 90 2.98 -22.68 -13.17
C LEU A 90 4.27 -23.44 -13.43
N THR A 91 4.15 -24.75 -13.25
CA THR A 91 4.94 -25.81 -13.88
C THR A 91 5.95 -25.30 -14.88
N VAL A 92 7.23 -25.30 -14.50
CA VAL A 92 8.32 -25.63 -15.42
C VAL A 92 9.29 -26.50 -14.62
N GLU A 93 8.94 -27.77 -14.49
CA GLU A 93 9.97 -28.80 -14.58
C GLU A 93 10.58 -28.65 -15.97
N GLU A 94 11.76 -28.05 -16.07
CA GLU A 94 12.65 -28.25 -17.21
C GLU A 94 14.04 -27.78 -16.82
N GLY A 95 14.89 -28.77 -16.54
CA GLY A 95 16.26 -28.60 -16.08
C GLY A 95 16.97 -29.94 -15.85
N LYS A 96 16.71 -30.90 -16.74
CA LYS A 96 17.74 -31.83 -17.21
C LYS A 96 18.22 -31.32 -18.56
#